data_AF-A6Q9U7-F1
#
_entry.id   AF-A6Q9U7-F1
#
_cell.length_a   1.000
_cell.length_b   1.000
_cell.length_c   1.000
_cell.angle_alpha   90.00
_cell.angle_beta   90.00
_cell.angle_gamma   90.00
#
_symmetry.space_group_name_H-M   'P 1'
#
loop_
_entity.id
_entity.type
_entity.pdbx_description
1 polymer ?
#
loop_
_entity_poly.entity_id
_entity_poly.type
_entity_poly.pdbx_seq_one_letter_code
_entity_poly.pdbx_strand_id
1 'polypeptide(L)'
;MKYISNVIFDISFESDTSTIQQNELNNLLEDLEKILLKYNINSNNTEYRTLTLNKEKYSITQCDKCAAYMINRDKNPIGLEEECFFSFVYNGGSFEGQELCEMCLPETHRWA
;
A
#
# COMPACT_ATOMS: atom_id res chain seq x y z
N MET A 1 21.44 9.19 -27.17
CA MET A 1 20.09 8.60 -27.18
C MET A 1 19.40 9.03 -25.89
N LYS A 2 18.15 9.53 -25.94
CA LYS A 2 17.39 9.94 -24.75
C LYS A 2 16.35 8.86 -24.44
N TYR A 3 16.25 8.47 -23.18
CA TYR A 3 15.28 7.47 -22.71
C TYR A 3 14.27 8.16 -21.79
N ILE A 4 13.01 7.72 -21.86
CA ILE A 4 11.95 8.13 -20.95
C ILE A 4 11.49 6.87 -20.24
N SER A 5 11.35 6.93 -18.92
CA SER A 5 10.84 5.85 -18.10
C SER A 5 9.85 6.42 -17.10
N ASN A 6 8.74 5.71 -16.89
CA ASN A 6 7.81 5.99 -15.80
C ASN A 6 8.23 5.10 -14.61
N VAL A 7 8.38 5.70 -13.43
CA VAL A 7 8.75 5.01 -12.19
C VAL A 7 7.67 5.33 -11.16
N ILE A 8 7.05 4.29 -10.61
CA ILE A 8 6.03 4.38 -9.56
C ILE A 8 6.66 3.91 -8.26
N PHE A 9 6.54 4.73 -7.20
CA PHE A 9 7.00 4.40 -5.86
C PHE A 9 5.78 4.22 -4.95
N ASP A 10 5.63 3.02 -4.40
CA ASP A 10 4.65 2.75 -3.34
C ASP A 10 5.35 2.79 -1.99
N ILE A 11 4.96 3.75 -1.14
CA ILE A 11 5.52 3.95 0.19
C ILE A 11 4.39 3.81 1.21
N SER A 12 4.57 2.92 2.18
CA SER A 12 3.63 2.71 3.29
C SER A 12 4.30 2.97 4.62
N PHE A 13 3.65 3.73 5.51
CA PHE A 13 4.04 3.93 6.89
C PHE A 13 2.82 3.71 7.81
N GLU A 14 3.06 3.23 9.02
CA GLU A 14 2.04 3.14 10.07
C GLU A 14 2.30 4.22 11.12
N SER A 15 1.24 4.87 11.62
CA SER A 15 1.30 5.90 12.65
C SER A 15 0.10 5.78 13.57
N ASP A 16 0.33 5.96 14.87
CA ASP A 16 -0.71 5.95 15.91
C ASP A 16 -1.49 7.27 15.99
N THR A 17 -1.09 8.29 15.23
CA THR A 17 -1.82 9.58 15.19
C THR A 17 -2.13 9.98 13.75
N SER A 18 -3.33 10.53 13.55
CA SER A 18 -3.81 11.04 12.26
C SER A 18 -3.15 12.36 11.83
N THR A 19 -2.36 12.99 12.71
CA THR A 19 -1.82 14.35 12.53
C THR A 19 -0.35 14.33 12.12
N ILE A 20 0.37 13.27 12.47
CA ILE A 20 1.66 12.96 11.84
C ILE A 20 1.33 12.64 10.38
N GLN A 21 1.95 13.33 9.41
CA GLN A 21 2.43 12.74 8.14
C GLN A 21 2.71 13.75 7.04
N GLN A 22 2.07 14.92 6.98
CA GLN A 22 2.29 15.78 5.79
C GLN A 22 3.72 16.32 5.72
N ASN A 23 4.25 16.83 6.85
CA ASN A 23 5.60 17.38 6.89
C ASN A 23 6.69 16.30 6.78
N GLU A 24 6.49 15.15 7.43
CA GLU A 24 7.45 14.04 7.34
C GLU A 24 7.45 13.40 5.96
N LEU A 25 6.27 13.26 5.33
CA LEU A 25 6.15 12.84 3.94
C LEU A 25 6.84 13.84 3.02
N ASN A 26 6.57 15.14 3.17
CA ASN A 26 7.23 16.16 2.36
C ASN A 26 8.76 16.09 2.49
N ASN A 27 9.28 15.93 3.71
CA ASN A 27 10.72 15.76 3.95
C ASN A 27 11.27 14.51 3.25
N LEU A 28 10.56 13.37 3.33
CA LEU A 28 10.95 12.15 2.64
C LEU A 28 10.95 12.32 1.12
N LEU A 29 9.94 13.00 0.57
CA LEU A 29 9.84 13.27 -0.86
C LEU A 29 10.97 14.20 -1.34
N GLU A 30 11.30 15.24 -0.57
CA GLU A 30 12.45 16.10 -0.85
C GLU A 30 13.77 15.32 -0.84
N ASP A 31 13.95 14.41 0.11
CA ASP A 31 15.15 13.58 0.17
C ASP A 31 15.22 12.57 -0.99
N LEU A 32 14.09 12.02 -1.40
CA LEU A 32 14.00 11.17 -2.59
C LEU A 32 14.40 11.94 -3.86
N GLU A 33 13.89 13.17 -4.03
CA GLU A 33 14.25 14.02 -5.17
C GLU A 33 15.76 14.32 -5.20
N LYS A 34 16.38 14.63 -4.06
CA LYS A 34 17.84 14.82 -3.97
C LYS A 34 18.61 13.57 -4.41
N ILE A 35 18.14 12.39 -4.01
CA ILE A 35 18.76 11.11 -4.40
C ILE A 35 18.61 10.88 -5.91
N LEU A 36 17.43 11.09 -6.49
CA LEU A 36 17.19 10.92 -7.93
C LEU A 36 18.07 11.85 -8.76
N LEU A 37 18.19 13.12 -8.35
CA LEU A 37 19.07 14.09 -8.99
C LEU A 37 20.54 13.68 -8.93
N LYS A 38 21.01 13.11 -7.82
CA LYS A 38 22.38 12.56 -7.69
C LYS A 38 22.69 11.49 -8.74
N TYR A 39 21.68 10.77 -9.21
CA TYR A 39 21.81 9.75 -10.26
C TYR A 39 21.38 10.24 -11.66
N ASN A 40 21.25 11.56 -11.87
CA ASN A 40 20.81 12.20 -13.12
C ASN A 40 19.41 11.76 -13.60
N ILE A 41 18.54 11.36 -12.67
CA ILE A 41 17.13 11.08 -12.96
C ILE A 41 16.36 12.38 -12.76
N ASN A 42 15.99 13.02 -13.87
CA ASN A 42 15.18 14.24 -13.85
C ASN A 42 13.69 13.88 -13.84
N SER A 43 13.02 14.17 -12.73
CA SER A 43 11.59 14.02 -12.59
C SER A 43 10.89 15.30 -13.08
N ASN A 44 10.53 15.33 -14.37
CA ASN A 44 9.92 16.54 -14.95
C ASN A 44 8.43 16.71 -14.59
N ASN A 45 7.79 15.67 -14.06
CA ASN A 45 6.38 15.64 -13.65
C ASN A 45 6.20 14.59 -12.54
N THR A 46 6.48 14.97 -11.29
CA THR A 46 6.23 14.08 -10.15
C THR A 46 4.86 14.38 -9.56
N GLU A 47 3.97 13.39 -9.60
CA GLU A 47 2.69 13.45 -8.90
C GLU A 47 2.74 12.52 -7.69
N TYR A 48 2.45 13.05 -6.52
CA TYR A 48 2.33 12.27 -5.29
C TYR A 48 0.86 12.12 -4.94
N ARG A 49 0.42 10.88 -4.75
CA ARG A 49 -0.92 10.59 -4.22
C ARG A 49 -0.74 10.02 -2.82
N THR A 50 -1.29 10.71 -1.83
CA THR A 50 -1.30 10.23 -0.44
C THR A 50 -2.70 9.76 -0.11
N LEU A 51 -2.77 8.61 0.55
CA LEU A 51 -4.03 8.02 0.94
C LEU A 51 -3.92 7.48 2.35
N THR A 52 -4.70 8.03 3.26
CA THR A 52 -4.71 7.64 4.67
C THR A 52 -5.83 6.63 4.89
N LEU A 53 -5.45 5.43 5.37
CA LEU A 53 -6.37 4.34 5.67
C LEU A 53 -6.48 4.13 7.18
N ASN A 54 -7.70 4.02 7.70
CA ASN A 54 -7.91 3.64 9.08
C ASN A 54 -7.81 2.10 9.22
N LYS A 55 -6.65 1.63 9.70
CA LYS A 55 -6.34 0.19 9.82
C LYS A 55 -7.40 -0.60 10.59
N GLU A 56 -7.86 -0.08 11.72
CA GLU A 56 -8.85 -0.75 12.58
C GLU A 56 -10.23 -0.81 11.92
N LYS A 57 -10.72 0.33 11.41
CA LYS A 57 -12.03 0.42 10.74
C LYS A 57 -12.14 -0.55 9.57
N TYR A 58 -11.06 -0.69 8.80
CA TYR A 58 -11.04 -1.54 7.62
C TYR A 58 -10.56 -2.96 7.89
N SER A 59 -10.20 -3.31 9.13
CA SER A 59 -9.58 -4.61 9.46
C SER A 59 -8.36 -4.92 8.60
N ILE A 60 -7.52 -3.90 8.37
CA ILE A 60 -6.27 -4.04 7.60
C ILE A 60 -5.22 -4.71 8.48
N THR A 61 -4.60 -5.74 7.95
CA THR A 61 -3.48 -6.46 8.57
C THR A 61 -2.46 -6.87 7.51
N GLN A 62 -1.35 -7.47 7.92
CA GLN A 62 -0.34 -7.99 7.00
C GLN A 62 -0.54 -9.48 6.78
N CYS A 63 -0.29 -9.93 5.55
CA CYS A 63 -0.23 -11.34 5.21
C CYS A 63 0.99 -11.99 5.89
N ASP A 64 0.77 -13.07 6.64
CA ASP A 64 1.82 -13.79 7.38
C ASP A 64 2.89 -14.38 6.44
N LYS A 65 2.57 -14.56 5.15
CA LYS A 65 3.46 -15.20 4.17
C LYS A 65 4.30 -14.22 3.34
N CYS A 66 3.72 -13.08 2.94
CA CYS A 66 4.38 -12.14 2.03
C CYS A 66 4.45 -10.70 2.56
N ALA A 67 3.94 -10.45 3.77
CA ALA A 67 3.85 -9.15 4.41
C ALA A 67 3.03 -8.09 3.65
N ALA A 68 2.35 -8.45 2.55
CA ALA A 68 1.46 -7.55 1.84
C ALA A 68 0.30 -7.13 2.75
N TYR A 69 -0.10 -5.85 2.68
CA TYR A 69 -1.28 -5.38 3.36
C TYR A 69 -2.54 -5.97 2.74
N MET A 70 -3.50 -6.29 3.60
CA MET A 70 -4.78 -6.83 3.17
C MET A 70 -5.89 -6.44 4.13
N ILE A 71 -7.12 -6.42 3.63
CA ILE A 71 -8.33 -6.43 4.45
C ILE A 71 -8.70 -7.88 4.74
N ASN A 72 -8.74 -8.24 6.03
CA ASN A 72 -9.32 -9.53 6.42
C ASN A 72 -10.85 -9.46 6.25
N ARG A 73 -11.37 -10.19 5.26
CA ARG A 73 -12.80 -10.25 4.93
C ARG A 73 -13.64 -11.10 5.86
N ASP A 74 -13.04 -11.97 6.67
CA ASP A 74 -13.76 -12.65 7.76
C ASP A 74 -14.11 -11.67 8.89
N LYS A 75 -13.31 -10.61 9.05
CA LYS A 75 -13.52 -9.53 10.03
C LYS A 75 -14.23 -8.32 9.42
N ASN A 76 -14.04 -8.07 8.12
CA ASN A 76 -14.70 -7.01 7.36
C ASN A 76 -15.28 -7.55 6.03
N PRO A 77 -16.50 -8.11 6.04
CA PRO A 77 -17.08 -8.83 4.90
C PRO A 77 -17.26 -8.00 3.62
N ILE A 78 -17.39 -6.68 3.77
CA ILE A 78 -17.51 -5.72 2.67
C ILE A 78 -16.22 -5.72 1.84
N GLY A 79 -15.06 -5.96 2.45
CA GLY A 79 -13.77 -5.95 1.78
C GLY A 79 -13.40 -4.57 1.23
N LEU A 80 -12.63 -4.56 0.15
CA LEU A 80 -12.47 -3.38 -0.70
C LEU A 80 -13.66 -3.30 -1.67
N GLU A 81 -14.40 -2.19 -1.68
CA GLU A 81 -15.39 -1.92 -2.73
C GLU A 81 -14.69 -1.95 -4.11
N GLU A 82 -15.36 -2.42 -5.16
CA GLU A 82 -14.77 -2.65 -6.50
C GLU A 82 -14.15 -1.40 -7.17
N GLU A 83 -14.40 -0.21 -6.62
CA GLU A 83 -13.80 1.07 -7.04
C GLU A 83 -12.72 1.60 -6.06
N CYS A 84 -12.22 0.74 -5.19
CA CYS A 84 -11.23 1.13 -4.21
C CYS A 84 -9.87 1.46 -4.87
N PHE A 85 -9.49 2.73 -4.75
CA PHE A 85 -8.24 3.34 -5.22
C PHE A 85 -6.93 2.71 -4.68
N PHE A 86 -6.99 1.64 -3.87
CA PHE A 86 -5.81 1.09 -3.19
C PHE A 86 -5.15 0.00 -4.03
N SER A 87 -4.14 0.37 -4.82
CA SER A 87 -3.32 -0.60 -5.57
C SER A 87 -2.43 -1.48 -4.69
N PHE A 88 -2.34 -1.19 -3.39
CA PHE A 88 -1.36 -1.78 -2.47
C PHE A 88 -1.99 -2.57 -1.30
N VAL A 89 -3.32 -2.66 -1.23
CA VAL A 89 -4.04 -3.47 -0.23
C VAL A 89 -4.84 -4.53 -0.95
N TYR A 90 -4.66 -5.79 -0.58
CA TYR A 90 -5.40 -6.92 -1.16
C TYR A 90 -6.64 -7.27 -0.33
N ASN A 91 -7.55 -8.08 -0.85
CA ASN A 91 -8.42 -8.84 0.03
C ASN A 91 -7.62 -9.98 0.68
N GLY A 92 -8.10 -10.49 1.81
CA GLY A 92 -7.47 -11.56 2.55
C GLY A 92 -8.37 -12.09 3.64
N GLY A 93 -7.91 -13.10 4.38
CA GLY A 93 -8.73 -13.81 5.35
C GLY A 93 -7.91 -14.74 6.23
N SER A 94 -8.57 -15.36 7.18
CA SER A 94 -7.99 -16.28 8.15
C SER A 94 -8.09 -17.72 7.63
N PHE A 95 -6.96 -18.38 7.43
CA PHE A 95 -6.88 -19.78 7.02
C PHE A 95 -5.87 -20.53 7.89
N GLU A 96 -6.31 -21.63 8.53
CA GLU A 96 -5.46 -22.47 9.40
C GLU A 96 -4.72 -21.68 10.50
N GLY A 97 -5.36 -20.64 11.04
CA GLY A 97 -4.80 -19.78 12.08
C GLY A 97 -3.80 -18.73 11.58
N GLN A 98 -3.61 -18.63 10.26
CA GLN A 98 -2.81 -17.58 9.61
C GLN A 98 -3.71 -16.56 8.94
N GLU A 99 -3.25 -15.32 8.91
CA GLU A 99 -3.83 -14.24 8.16
C GLU A 99 -3.15 -14.21 6.78
N LEU A 100 -3.87 -14.51 5.69
CA LEU A 100 -3.31 -14.63 4.34
C LEU A 100 -4.04 -13.73 3.33
N CYS A 101 -3.27 -13.06 2.46
CA CYS A 101 -3.85 -12.27 1.36
C CYS A 101 -4.41 -13.20 0.28
N GLU A 102 -5.25 -12.69 -0.61
CA GLU A 102 -5.90 -13.46 -1.68
C GLU A 102 -4.90 -14.22 -2.54
N MET A 103 -3.72 -13.66 -2.79
CA MET A 103 -2.65 -14.32 -3.56
C MET A 103 -2.01 -15.50 -2.81
N CYS A 104 -2.07 -15.49 -1.48
CA CYS A 104 -1.52 -16.53 -0.61
C CYS A 104 -2.58 -17.52 -0.11
N LEU A 105 -3.86 -17.14 -0.15
CA LEU A 105 -4.98 -18.01 0.19
C LEU A 105 -5.14 -19.13 -0.84
N PRO A 106 -5.52 -20.36 -0.39
CA PRO A 106 -6.00 -21.40 -1.29
C PRO A 106 -7.19 -20.90 -2.11
N GLU A 107 -7.26 -21.24 -3.40
CA GLU A 107 -8.32 -20.78 -4.30
C GLU A 107 -9.72 -21.09 -3.77
N THR A 108 -9.90 -22.25 -3.14
CA THR A 108 -11.16 -22.69 -2.52
C THR A 108 -11.60 -21.85 -1.33
N HIS A 109 -10.73 -20.99 -0.81
CA HIS A 109 -10.96 -20.10 0.32
C HIS A 109 -10.99 -18.63 -0.08
N ARG A 110 -10.86 -18.33 -1.38
CA ARG A 110 -11.04 -16.99 -1.93
C ARG A 110 -12.53 -16.74 -2.14
N TRP A 111 -12.91 -15.47 -2.09
CA TRP A 111 -14.28 -15.05 -2.36
C TRP A 111 -14.53 -15.04 -3.87
N ALA A 112 -15.68 -15.57 -4.27
CA ALA A 112 -16.18 -15.57 -5.65
C ALA A 112 -16.82 -14.22 -6.01
#